data_AF-A0A942P5G4-F1
#
_entry.id   AF-A0A942P5G4-F1
#
_cell.length_a   1.000
_cell.length_b   1.000
_cell.length_c   1.000
_cell.angle_alpha   90.00
_cell.angle_beta   90.00
_cell.angle_gamma   90.00
#
_symmetry.space_group_name_H-M   'P 1'
#
loop_
_entity.id
_entity.type
_entity.pdbx_description
1 polymer ?
#
loop_
_entity_poly.entity_id
_entity_poly.type
_entity_poly.pdbx_seq_one_letter_code
_entity_poly.pdbx_strand_id
1 'polypeptide(L)'
;MLHKNNTMAMLFRRKFIYVPTFFGWLLIICILITGAYLSLRHTYSFLAASKPAKSKILVLEGWIDEKCVQNAIDLYRANGYEYLVVTGVPITQWTYSSPFSNMADATAGSIRRMYFKDSIYKAIVPSAVLRDRTYSTAVALKMNMEKWNFPYKDFDLYTVGAHARRSYLVYKKAFNDGRYIGLIVDTDPSFEPEDWYNTSRGFRIVLSELISYFYSLLFFHPDEEQFKKLITDGFYFDKIQQVRLDTDNEFADIRQSPLDSVNVPEFSGLKYYPIDPSYLVKAAFTVDTTSPPFEMQTSKTRRPMYRKYGLIKFTLRDTSFVLAAYQNLDYLKTHPDYKELFVPFKDKTNGKTTYGAGRYLDIPIPATDSVVIDFNLAYNPYCAYAERWSCPLTPMENYLETRIEAGVLNYH
;
A
#
# COMPACT_ATOMS: atom_id res chain seq x y z
N MET A 1 -2.55 55.64 -76.55
CA MET A 1 -1.94 56.23 -75.33
C MET A 1 -3.10 56.70 -74.46
N LEU A 2 -3.40 56.20 -73.25
CA LEU A 2 -2.67 55.39 -72.28
C LEU A 2 -3.65 54.36 -71.69
N HIS A 3 -3.33 53.07 -71.85
CA HIS A 3 -3.94 51.99 -71.10
C HIS A 3 -2.80 51.06 -70.69
N LYS A 4 -2.44 51.06 -69.40
CA LYS A 4 -1.96 49.88 -68.65
C LYS A 4 -1.54 50.27 -67.22
N ASN A 5 -2.42 49.91 -66.30
CA ASN A 5 -2.16 49.21 -65.04
C ASN A 5 -0.80 49.42 -64.38
N ASN A 6 -0.82 50.27 -63.34
CA ASN A 6 0.09 50.16 -62.21
C ASN A 6 -0.66 49.57 -61.00
N THR A 7 -0.22 48.39 -60.59
CA THR A 7 0.05 47.97 -59.21
C THR A 7 -0.96 48.30 -58.10
N MET A 8 -1.55 47.25 -57.50
CA MET A 8 -1.20 46.88 -56.12
C MET A 8 -1.78 45.50 -55.77
N ALA A 9 -0.90 44.62 -55.27
CA ALA A 9 -1.25 43.37 -54.63
C ALA A 9 -2.23 43.63 -53.49
N MET A 10 -3.40 42.99 -53.55
CA MET A 10 -4.43 43.08 -52.53
C MET A 10 -3.98 42.28 -51.29
N LEU A 11 -3.13 42.89 -50.45
CA LEU A 11 -2.55 42.27 -49.24
C LEU A 11 -3.56 42.09 -48.09
N PHE A 12 -4.80 42.57 -48.22
CA PHE A 12 -5.82 42.43 -47.19
C PHE A 12 -7.19 42.06 -47.78
N ARG A 13 -7.70 40.88 -47.43
CA ARG A 13 -9.09 40.47 -47.62
C ARG A 13 -9.90 40.92 -46.40
N ARG A 14 -10.86 41.82 -46.59
CA ARG A 14 -11.83 42.19 -45.55
C ARG A 14 -12.69 40.97 -45.21
N LYS A 15 -12.62 40.50 -43.96
CA LYS A 15 -13.54 39.49 -43.41
C LYS A 15 -14.54 40.20 -42.50
N PHE A 16 -15.82 40.01 -42.75
CA PHE A 16 -16.87 40.42 -41.82
C PHE A 16 -17.04 39.32 -40.78
N ILE A 17 -16.98 39.68 -39.50
CA ILE A 17 -17.28 38.78 -38.38
C ILE A 17 -18.60 39.28 -37.79
N TYR A 18 -19.60 38.41 -37.73
CA TYR A 18 -20.83 38.73 -37.02
C TYR A 18 -20.51 38.78 -35.53
N VAL A 19 -20.75 39.94 -34.92
CA VAL A 19 -20.66 40.13 -33.47
C VAL A 19 -22.07 40.38 -32.92
N PRO A 20 -22.36 39.95 -31.68
CA PRO A 20 -23.63 40.29 -31.04
C PRO A 20 -23.83 41.81 -31.01
N THR A 21 -25.08 42.25 -31.18
CA THR A 21 -25.47 43.64 -30.93
C THR A 21 -25.28 43.98 -29.45
N PHE A 22 -25.40 45.26 -29.05
CA PHE A 22 -25.40 45.63 -27.64
C PHE A 22 -26.41 44.81 -26.81
N PHE A 23 -27.64 44.67 -27.31
CA PHE A 23 -28.66 43.83 -26.68
C PHE A 23 -28.33 42.33 -26.74
N GLY A 24 -27.66 41.87 -27.80
CA GLY A 24 -27.13 40.51 -27.89
C GLY A 24 -26.07 40.22 -26.82
N TRP A 25 -25.12 41.13 -26.61
CA TRP A 25 -24.13 41.04 -25.54
C TRP A 25 -24.79 41.10 -24.16
N LEU A 26 -25.76 42.00 -23.95
CA LEU A 26 -26.50 42.08 -22.69
C LEU A 26 -27.22 40.76 -22.39
N LEU A 27 -27.90 40.17 -23.38
CA LEU A 27 -28.57 38.87 -23.23
C LEU A 27 -27.57 37.75 -22.90
N ILE A 28 -26.43 37.68 -23.61
CA ILE A 28 -25.37 36.71 -23.35
C ILE A 28 -24.84 36.87 -21.91
N ILE A 29 -24.56 38.09 -21.49
CA ILE A 29 -24.09 38.37 -20.12
C ILE A 29 -25.15 37.97 -19.09
N CYS A 30 -26.44 38.31 -19.30
CA CYS A 30 -27.51 37.90 -18.40
C CYS A 30 -27.64 36.37 -18.31
N ILE A 31 -27.53 35.65 -19.42
CA ILE A 31 -27.54 34.18 -19.45
C ILE A 31 -26.33 33.62 -18.69
N LEU A 32 -25.14 34.18 -18.91
CA LEU A 32 -23.92 33.76 -18.22
C LEU A 32 -24.00 34.01 -16.71
N ILE A 33 -24.49 35.17 -16.29
CA ILE A 33 -24.67 35.51 -14.87
C ILE A 33 -25.71 34.59 -14.22
N THR A 34 -26.86 34.39 -14.88
CA THR A 34 -27.92 33.52 -14.37
C THR A 34 -27.44 32.07 -14.29
N GLY A 35 -26.75 31.60 -15.34
CA GLY A 35 -26.15 30.26 -15.39
C GLY A 35 -25.08 30.07 -14.32
N ALA A 36 -24.21 31.06 -14.11
CA ALA A 36 -23.23 31.04 -13.03
C ALA A 36 -23.90 31.01 -11.66
N TYR A 37 -24.92 31.84 -11.43
CA TYR A 37 -25.66 31.87 -10.16
C TYR A 37 -26.34 30.52 -9.86
N LEU A 38 -27.06 29.95 -10.83
CA LEU A 38 -27.69 28.64 -10.67
C LEU A 38 -26.66 27.53 -10.46
N SER A 39 -25.54 27.57 -11.20
CA SER A 39 -24.45 26.62 -11.03
C SER A 39 -23.87 26.71 -9.62
N LEU A 40 -23.64 27.91 -9.09
CA LEU A 40 -23.15 28.10 -7.72
C LEU A 40 -24.11 27.49 -6.69
N ARG A 41 -25.42 27.67 -6.86
CA ARG A 41 -26.44 27.13 -5.94
C ARG A 41 -26.63 25.62 -6.01
N HIS A 42 -26.51 25.01 -7.19
CA HIS A 42 -26.87 23.60 -7.40
C HIS A 42 -25.67 22.64 -7.49
N THR A 43 -24.43 23.14 -7.65
CA THR A 43 -23.26 22.27 -7.78
C THR A 43 -23.02 21.41 -6.53
N TYR A 44 -23.09 22.00 -5.34
CA TYR A 44 -22.87 21.24 -4.11
C TYR A 44 -23.91 20.15 -3.91
N SER A 45 -25.21 20.49 -4.03
CA SER A 45 -26.31 19.52 -3.87
C SER A 45 -26.27 18.43 -4.94
N PHE A 46 -25.79 18.74 -6.15
CA PHE A 46 -25.49 17.73 -7.16
C PHE A 46 -24.39 16.77 -6.68
N LEU A 47 -23.26 17.28 -6.16
CA LEU A 47 -22.12 16.46 -5.75
C LEU A 47 -22.32 15.70 -4.42
N ALA A 48 -23.18 16.19 -3.54
CA ALA A 48 -23.39 15.67 -2.18
C ALA A 48 -24.74 14.94 -2.00
N ALA A 49 -25.35 14.45 -3.08
CA ALA A 49 -26.66 13.79 -3.02
C ALA A 49 -26.56 12.37 -2.39
N SER A 50 -27.28 12.14 -1.30
CA SER A 50 -27.40 10.82 -0.67
C SER A 50 -28.44 9.92 -1.35
N LYS A 51 -28.11 8.63 -1.49
CA LYS A 51 -29.03 7.58 -1.94
C LYS A 51 -28.63 6.23 -1.31
N PRO A 52 -29.12 5.92 -0.09
CA PRO A 52 -28.76 4.68 0.61
C PRO A 52 -29.26 3.41 -0.11
N ALA A 53 -28.55 2.31 0.08
CA ALA A 53 -28.89 0.94 -0.31
C ALA A 53 -29.80 0.24 0.70
N LYS A 54 -29.83 0.71 1.95
CA LYS A 54 -30.41 -0.02 3.09
C LYS A 54 -29.70 -1.37 3.28
N SER A 55 -28.37 -1.36 3.15
CA SER A 55 -27.55 -2.56 3.37
C SER A 55 -27.32 -2.81 4.87
N LYS A 56 -26.76 -3.98 5.18
CA LYS A 56 -26.21 -4.36 6.48
C LYS A 56 -24.71 -4.08 6.62
N ILE A 57 -24.07 -3.64 5.53
CA ILE A 57 -22.64 -3.29 5.51
C ILE A 57 -22.52 -1.78 5.32
N LEU A 58 -21.86 -1.12 6.28
CA LEU A 58 -21.47 0.28 6.20
C LEU A 58 -19.98 0.36 5.87
N VAL A 59 -19.64 1.00 4.76
CA VAL A 59 -18.27 1.25 4.32
C VAL A 59 -17.93 2.70 4.59
N LEU A 60 -17.08 2.96 5.57
CA LEU A 60 -16.65 4.28 6.00
C LEU A 60 -15.31 4.65 5.37
N GLU A 61 -15.25 5.78 4.66
CA GLU A 61 -13.96 6.32 4.25
C GLU A 61 -13.17 6.86 5.46
N GLY A 62 -12.02 6.26 5.76
CA GLY A 62 -11.24 6.56 6.97
C GLY A 62 -10.46 7.89 6.92
N TRP A 63 -10.59 8.70 5.87
CA TRP A 63 -9.92 10.00 5.83
C TRP A 63 -10.77 11.14 6.39
N ILE A 64 -12.04 10.88 6.71
CA ILE A 64 -13.02 11.91 7.11
C ILE A 64 -12.80 12.41 8.55
N ASP A 65 -13.35 13.59 8.84
CA ASP A 65 -13.24 14.24 10.15
C ASP A 65 -13.84 13.41 11.29
N GLU A 66 -13.28 13.54 12.49
CA GLU A 66 -13.68 12.76 13.67
C GLU A 66 -15.15 12.98 14.05
N LYS A 67 -15.71 14.17 13.84
CA LYS A 67 -17.14 14.43 14.03
C LYS A 67 -17.98 13.62 13.04
N CYS A 68 -17.55 13.52 11.79
CA CYS A 68 -18.23 12.73 10.77
C CYS A 68 -18.10 11.22 11.04
N VAL A 69 -16.97 10.78 11.61
CA VAL A 69 -16.80 9.40 12.11
C VAL A 69 -17.85 9.11 13.20
N GLN A 70 -18.00 10.02 14.17
CA GLN A 70 -19.02 9.86 15.23
C GLN A 70 -20.44 9.76 14.63
N ASN A 71 -20.79 10.67 13.70
CA ASN A 71 -22.08 10.61 12.99
C ASN A 71 -22.29 9.28 12.26
N ALA A 72 -21.25 8.73 11.62
CA ALA A 72 -21.31 7.44 10.94
C ALA A 72 -21.58 6.29 11.92
N ILE A 73 -21.00 6.33 13.13
CA ILE A 73 -21.25 5.33 14.16
C ILE A 73 -22.66 5.44 14.73
N ASP A 74 -23.18 6.65 14.90
CA ASP A 74 -24.56 6.84 15.35
C ASP A 74 -25.56 6.39 14.29
N LEU A 75 -25.28 6.66 13.01
CA LEU A 75 -26.01 6.11 11.88
C LEU A 75 -25.97 4.57 11.87
N TYR A 76 -24.78 3.99 12.07
CA TYR A 76 -24.58 2.54 12.12
C TYR A 76 -25.53 1.89 13.14
N ARG A 77 -25.54 2.44 14.37
CA ARG A 77 -26.37 1.97 15.47
C ARG A 77 -27.86 2.15 15.20
N ALA A 78 -28.26 3.29 14.63
CA ALA A 78 -29.66 3.63 14.41
C ALA A 78 -30.32 2.85 13.26
N ASN A 79 -29.54 2.39 12.27
CA ASN A 79 -30.08 1.81 11.03
C ASN A 79 -29.83 0.31 10.88
N GLY A 80 -29.44 -0.38 11.97
CA GLY A 80 -29.34 -1.83 12.01
C GLY A 80 -28.30 -2.41 11.06
N TYR A 81 -27.18 -1.72 10.88
CA TYR A 81 -25.99 -2.27 10.24
C TYR A 81 -25.36 -3.35 11.12
N GLU A 82 -24.71 -4.33 10.49
CA GLU A 82 -24.09 -5.48 11.17
C GLU A 82 -22.57 -5.52 10.94
N TYR A 83 -22.09 -4.93 9.83
CA TYR A 83 -20.68 -4.94 9.47
C TYR A 83 -20.19 -3.53 9.21
N LEU A 84 -19.16 -3.11 9.95
CA LEU A 84 -18.47 -1.86 9.72
C LEU A 84 -17.14 -2.13 9.02
N VAL A 85 -17.00 -1.57 7.82
CA VAL A 85 -15.74 -1.58 7.08
C VAL A 85 -15.17 -0.17 7.07
N VAL A 86 -13.89 -0.02 7.39
CA VAL A 86 -13.16 1.25 7.27
C VAL A 86 -12.13 1.12 6.17
N THR A 87 -12.16 2.05 5.22
CA THR A 87 -11.21 2.07 4.11
C THR A 87 -10.10 3.08 4.36
N GLY A 88 -8.85 2.75 4.02
CA GLY A 88 -7.70 3.57 4.43
C GLY A 88 -6.60 3.66 3.39
N VAL A 89 -6.11 4.87 3.20
CA VAL A 89 -4.86 5.15 2.48
C VAL A 89 -3.68 5.25 3.46
N PRO A 90 -2.44 5.07 3.00
CA PRO A 90 -1.25 5.30 3.80
C PRO A 90 -1.20 6.73 4.37
N ILE A 91 -0.73 6.86 5.61
CA ILE A 91 -0.43 8.15 6.21
C ILE A 91 0.92 8.62 5.65
N THR A 92 0.93 9.74 4.93
CA THR A 92 2.13 10.27 4.27
C THR A 92 2.78 11.44 5.00
N GLN A 93 2.16 11.91 6.09
CA GLN A 93 2.68 12.96 6.95
C GLN A 93 2.86 12.40 8.35
N TRP A 94 3.91 12.82 9.07
CA TRP A 94 4.14 12.36 10.44
C TRP A 94 4.35 10.84 10.55
N THR A 95 4.86 10.19 9.50
CA THR A 95 5.08 8.73 9.46
C THR A 95 5.91 8.21 10.62
N TYR A 96 6.87 8.99 11.12
CA TYR A 96 7.72 8.61 12.25
C TYR A 96 7.11 8.88 13.63
N SER A 97 6.06 9.71 13.73
CA SER A 97 5.46 10.09 15.01
C SER A 97 4.02 9.59 15.18
N SER A 98 3.37 9.16 14.11
CA SER A 98 2.05 8.52 14.15
C SER A 98 2.18 7.06 14.62
N PRO A 99 1.37 6.61 15.60
CA PRO A 99 1.30 5.20 15.96
C PRO A 99 0.58 4.35 14.91
N PHE A 100 0.03 4.98 13.86
CA PHE A 100 -0.68 4.34 12.76
C PHE A 100 0.04 4.58 11.43
N SER A 101 0.12 3.55 10.59
CA SER A 101 0.70 3.62 9.25
C SER A 101 -0.32 4.02 8.16
N ASN A 102 -1.61 3.90 8.44
CA ASN A 102 -2.69 4.18 7.48
C ASN A 102 -3.94 4.74 8.17
N MET A 103 -4.78 5.40 7.38
CA MET A 103 -5.99 6.09 7.86
C MET A 103 -7.05 5.12 8.39
N ALA A 104 -7.16 3.89 7.86
CA ALA A 104 -8.16 2.95 8.38
C ALA A 104 -7.84 2.51 9.81
N ASP A 105 -6.56 2.29 10.12
CA ASP A 105 -6.12 1.98 11.47
C ASP A 105 -6.31 3.17 12.42
N ALA A 106 -5.99 4.39 11.97
CA ALA A 106 -6.21 5.60 12.76
C ALA A 106 -7.70 5.81 13.09
N THR A 107 -8.57 5.73 12.08
CA THR A 107 -10.03 5.85 12.25
C THR A 107 -10.60 4.71 13.09
N ALA A 108 -10.15 3.47 12.88
CA ALA A 108 -10.55 2.36 13.75
C ALA A 108 -10.15 2.62 15.20
N GLY A 109 -8.97 3.21 15.44
CA GLY A 109 -8.52 3.67 16.76
C GLY A 109 -9.48 4.70 17.38
N SER A 110 -9.88 5.73 16.63
CA SER A 110 -10.88 6.73 17.09
C SER A 110 -12.24 6.07 17.37
N ILE A 111 -12.73 5.21 16.48
CA ILE A 111 -14.00 4.48 16.65
C ILE A 111 -13.98 3.64 17.94
N ARG A 112 -12.86 2.99 18.26
CA ARG A 112 -12.72 2.24 19.52
C ARG A 112 -12.80 3.15 20.75
N ARG A 113 -12.25 4.36 20.68
CA ARG A 113 -12.35 5.37 21.76
C ARG A 113 -13.78 5.92 21.89
N MET A 114 -14.60 5.87 20.84
CA MET A 114 -16.04 6.16 20.86
C MET A 114 -16.90 4.99 21.40
N TYR A 115 -16.28 4.07 22.15
CA TYR A 115 -16.92 2.91 22.78
C TYR A 115 -17.59 1.93 21.80
N PHE A 116 -17.18 1.92 20.53
CA PHE A 116 -17.67 0.93 19.56
C PHE A 116 -17.07 -0.46 19.82
N LYS A 117 -17.93 -1.48 19.95
CA LYS A 117 -17.54 -2.83 20.39
C LYS A 117 -17.52 -3.85 19.27
N ASP A 118 -18.28 -3.66 18.19
CA ASP A 118 -18.36 -4.65 17.12
C ASP A 118 -17.04 -4.76 16.33
N SER A 119 -16.97 -5.78 15.47
CA SER A 119 -15.80 -5.98 14.61
C SER A 119 -15.66 -4.83 13.60
N ILE A 120 -14.43 -4.35 13.44
CA ILE A 120 -14.08 -3.32 12.45
C ILE A 120 -13.23 -4.01 11.38
N TYR A 121 -13.79 -4.15 10.19
CA TYR A 121 -13.09 -4.68 9.02
C TYR A 121 -12.33 -3.55 8.34
N LYS A 122 -11.13 -3.81 7.81
CA LYS A 122 -10.26 -2.76 7.29
C LYS A 122 -9.81 -3.08 5.87
N ALA A 123 -10.12 -2.19 4.94
CA ALA A 123 -9.65 -2.26 3.56
C ALA A 123 -8.57 -1.20 3.35
N ILE A 124 -7.30 -1.62 3.39
CA ILE A 124 -6.13 -0.74 3.33
C ILE A 124 -5.52 -0.81 1.94
N VAL A 125 -4.89 0.28 1.51
CA VAL A 125 -4.06 0.35 0.31
C VAL A 125 -2.59 0.51 0.74
N PRO A 126 -1.62 -0.17 0.10
CA PRO A 126 -0.21 -0.08 0.45
C PRO A 126 0.44 1.26 0.10
N SER A 127 1.58 1.55 0.73
CA SER A 127 2.34 2.81 0.59
C SER A 127 2.78 3.11 -0.84
N ALA A 128 3.04 2.07 -1.63
CA ALA A 128 3.44 2.18 -3.03
C ALA A 128 2.36 2.78 -3.95
N VAL A 129 1.08 2.74 -3.54
CA VAL A 129 -0.04 3.24 -4.35
C VAL A 129 -0.26 4.72 -4.09
N LEU A 130 0.41 5.56 -4.89
CA LEU A 130 0.37 7.01 -4.71
C LEU A 130 -0.75 7.71 -5.49
N ARG A 131 -1.21 7.09 -6.60
CA ARG A 131 -2.19 7.65 -7.56
C ARG A 131 -3.52 6.92 -7.48
N ASP A 132 -4.57 7.57 -7.98
CA ASP A 132 -5.94 7.00 -8.10
C ASP A 132 -6.41 6.32 -6.82
N ARG A 133 -6.15 6.97 -5.68
CA ARG A 133 -6.31 6.40 -4.36
C ARG A 133 -7.74 5.94 -4.09
N THR A 134 -8.74 6.70 -4.54
CA THR A 134 -10.16 6.33 -4.41
C THR A 134 -10.46 5.01 -5.14
N TYR A 135 -9.97 4.83 -6.37
CA TYR A 135 -10.20 3.59 -7.11
C TYR A 135 -9.43 2.41 -6.49
N SER A 136 -8.18 2.64 -6.11
CA SER A 136 -7.36 1.65 -5.42
C SER A 136 -8.01 1.19 -4.11
N THR A 137 -8.62 2.12 -3.38
CA THR A 137 -9.35 1.82 -2.14
C THR A 137 -10.60 0.97 -2.42
N ALA A 138 -11.35 1.28 -3.48
CA ALA A 138 -12.49 0.48 -3.91
C ALA A 138 -12.08 -0.94 -4.35
N VAL A 139 -10.97 -1.09 -5.09
CA VAL A 139 -10.41 -2.39 -5.48
C VAL A 139 -9.92 -3.17 -4.25
N ALA A 140 -9.20 -2.51 -3.34
CA ALA A 140 -8.77 -3.12 -2.08
C ALA A 140 -9.96 -3.60 -1.25
N LEU A 141 -11.04 -2.82 -1.18
CA LEU A 141 -12.30 -3.22 -0.55
C LEU A 141 -12.87 -4.46 -1.23
N LYS A 142 -12.97 -4.49 -2.56
CA LYS A 142 -13.49 -5.64 -3.33
C LYS A 142 -12.71 -6.92 -3.01
N MET A 143 -11.38 -6.86 -3.08
CA MET A 143 -10.48 -7.97 -2.76
C MET A 143 -10.63 -8.48 -1.32
N ASN A 144 -10.92 -7.59 -0.37
CA ASN A 144 -11.11 -7.96 1.03
C ASN A 144 -12.51 -8.54 1.29
N MET A 145 -13.56 -7.99 0.67
CA MET A 145 -14.93 -8.51 0.81
C MET A 145 -15.04 -9.95 0.30
N GLU A 146 -14.31 -10.31 -0.76
CA GLU A 146 -14.21 -11.70 -1.26
C GLU A 146 -13.61 -12.66 -0.21
N LYS A 147 -12.72 -12.16 0.66
CA LYS A 147 -12.09 -12.94 1.73
C LYS A 147 -12.93 -13.00 3.00
N TRP A 148 -13.61 -11.91 3.35
CA TRP A 148 -14.42 -11.83 4.57
C TRP A 148 -15.73 -12.61 4.49
N ASN A 149 -16.15 -13.02 3.28
CA ASN A 149 -17.30 -13.88 3.04
C ASN A 149 -18.58 -13.39 3.77
N PHE A 150 -18.86 -12.09 3.64
CA PHE A 150 -20.07 -11.51 4.21
C PHE A 150 -21.34 -12.13 3.59
N PRO A 151 -22.42 -12.31 4.36
CA PRO A 151 -23.68 -12.83 3.83
C PRO A 151 -24.41 -11.83 2.93
N TYR A 152 -23.99 -10.56 2.91
CA TYR A 152 -24.57 -9.48 2.12
C TYR A 152 -23.57 -8.99 1.07
N LYS A 153 -24.07 -8.69 -0.14
CA LYS A 153 -23.25 -8.19 -1.25
C LYS A 153 -23.26 -6.67 -1.37
N ASP A 154 -24.42 -6.08 -1.15
CA ASP A 154 -24.65 -4.64 -1.23
C ASP A 154 -24.01 -3.93 -0.03
N PHE A 155 -23.67 -2.66 -0.16
CA PHE A 155 -23.14 -1.86 0.94
C PHE A 155 -23.48 -0.38 0.77
N ASP A 156 -23.51 0.34 1.88
CA ASP A 156 -23.63 1.79 1.92
C ASP A 156 -22.24 2.42 2.08
N LEU A 157 -21.80 3.21 1.10
CA LEU A 157 -20.59 4.01 1.18
C LEU A 157 -20.89 5.31 1.94
N TYR A 158 -20.22 5.52 3.07
CA TYR A 158 -20.28 6.73 3.88
C TYR A 158 -19.05 7.61 3.62
N THR A 159 -19.31 8.83 3.20
CA THR A 159 -18.28 9.84 2.89
C THR A 159 -18.86 11.25 3.08
N VAL A 160 -18.09 12.31 2.76
CA VAL A 160 -18.46 13.70 3.09
C VAL A 160 -18.50 14.61 1.88
N GLY A 161 -19.48 15.51 1.89
CA GLY A 161 -19.58 16.68 1.01
C GLY A 161 -19.41 16.40 -0.49
N ALA A 162 -18.72 17.33 -1.17
CA ALA A 162 -18.59 17.32 -2.62
C ALA A 162 -17.80 16.13 -3.19
N HIS A 163 -17.01 15.45 -2.35
CA HIS A 163 -16.25 14.26 -2.73
C HIS A 163 -17.16 13.06 -3.08
N ALA A 164 -18.34 13.02 -2.49
CA ALA A 164 -19.18 11.84 -2.43
C ALA A 164 -19.55 11.27 -3.80
N ARG A 165 -20.00 12.11 -4.73
CA ARG A 165 -20.46 11.65 -6.05
C ARG A 165 -19.34 11.07 -6.90
N ARG A 166 -18.11 11.60 -6.80
CA ARG A 166 -16.96 11.03 -7.49
C ARG A 166 -16.58 9.68 -6.89
N SER A 167 -16.50 9.57 -5.56
CA SER A 167 -16.22 8.30 -4.91
C SER A 167 -17.26 7.25 -5.27
N TYR A 168 -18.55 7.60 -5.24
CA TYR A 168 -19.61 6.72 -5.69
C TYR A 168 -19.39 6.20 -7.13
N LEU A 169 -19.11 7.09 -8.08
CA LEU A 169 -18.84 6.72 -9.47
C LEU A 169 -17.64 5.77 -9.59
N VAL A 170 -16.57 6.05 -8.86
CA VAL A 170 -15.33 5.27 -8.89
C VAL A 170 -15.52 3.90 -8.24
N TYR A 171 -16.25 3.82 -7.12
CA TYR A 171 -16.61 2.54 -6.49
C TYR A 171 -17.49 1.71 -7.42
N LYS A 172 -18.46 2.31 -8.11
CA LYS A 172 -19.25 1.60 -9.13
C LYS A 172 -18.42 1.04 -10.29
N LYS A 173 -17.32 1.71 -10.66
CA LYS A 173 -16.41 1.19 -11.68
C LYS A 173 -15.65 -0.05 -11.18
N ALA A 174 -15.22 -0.06 -9.93
CA ALA A 174 -14.52 -1.21 -9.33
C ALA A 174 -15.48 -2.39 -9.06
N PHE A 175 -16.70 -2.11 -8.59
CA PHE A 175 -17.75 -3.09 -8.30
C PHE A 175 -18.72 -3.22 -9.49
N ASN A 176 -18.22 -3.76 -10.59
CA ASN A 176 -18.96 -4.01 -11.83
C ASN A 176 -19.74 -5.35 -11.84
N ASP A 177 -19.95 -5.96 -10.67
CA ASP A 177 -20.52 -7.30 -10.50
C ASP A 177 -22.04 -7.30 -10.24
N GLY A 178 -22.70 -6.17 -10.51
CA GLY A 178 -24.16 -6.03 -10.42
C GLY A 178 -24.71 -5.79 -9.02
N ARG A 179 -23.86 -5.72 -7.98
CA ARG A 179 -24.29 -5.35 -6.63
C ARG A 179 -24.77 -3.89 -6.58
N TYR A 180 -25.68 -3.61 -5.65
CA TYR A 180 -26.12 -2.24 -5.40
C TYR A 180 -25.19 -1.57 -4.39
N ILE A 181 -24.65 -0.41 -4.78
CA ILE A 181 -23.88 0.47 -3.90
C ILE A 181 -24.78 1.63 -3.52
N GLY A 182 -24.96 1.83 -2.22
CA GLY A 182 -25.60 3.00 -1.64
C GLY A 182 -24.59 4.09 -1.34
N LEU A 183 -25.04 5.33 -1.29
CA LEU A 183 -24.22 6.48 -0.94
C LEU A 183 -24.88 7.24 0.20
N ILE A 184 -24.14 7.48 1.27
CA ILE A 184 -24.53 8.29 2.41
C ILE A 184 -23.51 9.40 2.54
N VAL A 185 -24.00 10.63 2.49
CA VAL A 185 -23.17 11.83 2.45
C VAL A 185 -23.41 12.63 3.71
N ASP A 186 -22.38 12.75 4.53
CA ASP A 186 -22.34 13.69 5.65
C ASP A 186 -21.86 15.07 5.17
N THR A 187 -22.06 16.07 6.00
CA THR A 187 -21.64 17.44 5.72
C THR A 187 -20.14 17.59 5.98
N ASP A 188 -19.42 18.21 5.05
CA ASP A 188 -18.03 18.60 5.25
C ASP A 188 -17.97 19.73 6.30
N PRO A 189 -17.33 19.55 7.47
CA PRO A 189 -17.35 20.53 8.54
C PRO A 189 -16.50 21.77 8.23
N SER A 190 -15.76 21.79 7.11
CA SER A 190 -14.79 22.84 6.81
C SER A 190 -15.36 24.05 6.07
N PHE A 191 -16.63 24.00 5.64
CA PHE A 191 -17.36 25.13 5.05
C PHE A 191 -18.87 24.87 5.03
N GLU A 192 -19.67 25.93 4.92
CA GLU A 192 -21.14 25.81 4.83
C GLU A 192 -21.59 25.34 3.42
N PRO A 193 -22.40 24.27 3.30
CA PRO A 193 -22.89 23.74 2.03
C PRO A 193 -23.61 24.73 1.11
N GLU A 194 -24.46 25.60 1.66
CA GLU A 194 -25.29 26.52 0.87
C GLU A 194 -24.49 27.70 0.32
N ASP A 195 -23.36 28.00 0.97
CA ASP A 195 -22.52 29.17 0.74
C ASP A 195 -21.05 28.79 0.56
N TRP A 196 -20.81 27.60 0.00
CA TRP A 196 -19.48 27.02 -0.21
C TRP A 196 -18.52 27.96 -0.97
N TYR A 197 -19.06 28.82 -1.84
CA TYR A 197 -18.33 29.80 -2.64
C TYR A 197 -17.83 31.01 -1.84
N ASN A 198 -18.31 31.24 -0.61
CA ASN A 198 -17.88 32.33 0.25
C ASN A 198 -16.54 32.06 0.95
N THR A 199 -16.02 30.82 0.90
CA THR A 199 -14.73 30.46 1.49
C THR A 199 -13.77 29.94 0.43
N SER A 200 -12.48 30.24 0.58
CA SER A 200 -11.45 29.72 -0.34
C SER A 200 -11.40 28.19 -0.35
N ARG A 201 -11.63 27.57 0.81
CA ARG A 201 -11.63 26.11 0.96
C ARG A 201 -12.82 25.48 0.24
N GLY A 202 -14.05 25.93 0.52
CA GLY A 202 -15.26 25.42 -0.15
C GLY A 202 -15.20 25.62 -1.66
N PHE A 203 -14.79 26.81 -2.12
CA PHE A 203 -14.64 27.10 -3.55
C PHE A 203 -13.69 26.11 -4.24
N ARG A 204 -12.50 25.88 -3.67
CA ARG A 204 -11.50 24.98 -4.24
C ARG A 204 -12.00 23.53 -4.25
N ILE A 205 -12.53 23.03 -3.14
CA ILE A 205 -12.99 21.64 -3.00
C ILE A 205 -14.11 21.34 -3.99
N VAL A 206 -15.18 22.16 -3.99
CA VAL A 206 -16.36 21.92 -4.83
C VAL A 206 -15.99 21.98 -6.31
N LEU A 207 -15.20 22.98 -6.72
CA LEU A 207 -14.78 23.10 -8.12
C LEU A 207 -13.85 21.95 -8.54
N SER A 208 -12.89 21.57 -7.69
CA SER A 208 -12.01 20.45 -7.98
C SER A 208 -12.79 19.15 -8.10
N GLU A 209 -13.73 18.89 -7.20
CA GLU A 209 -14.54 17.67 -7.22
C GLU A 209 -15.50 17.63 -8.41
N LEU A 210 -16.05 18.77 -8.83
CA LEU A 210 -16.86 18.84 -10.05
C LEU A 210 -16.03 18.47 -11.29
N ILE A 211 -14.85 19.06 -11.44
CA ILE A 211 -13.93 18.76 -12.56
C ILE A 211 -13.50 17.29 -12.50
N SER A 212 -13.08 16.82 -11.33
CA SER A 212 -12.65 15.44 -11.12
C SER A 212 -13.78 14.44 -11.34
N TYR A 213 -15.03 14.77 -11.04
CA TYR A 213 -16.19 13.94 -11.36
C TYR A 213 -16.35 13.77 -12.87
N PHE A 214 -16.31 14.85 -13.65
CA PHE A 214 -16.39 14.76 -15.12
C PHE A 214 -15.18 14.05 -15.73
N TYR A 215 -13.99 14.29 -15.20
CA TYR A 215 -12.80 13.52 -15.58
C TYR A 215 -13.01 12.02 -15.33
N SER A 216 -13.49 11.68 -14.13
CA SER A 216 -13.75 10.29 -13.73
C SER A 216 -14.84 9.66 -14.59
N LEU A 217 -15.82 10.44 -15.03
CA LEU A 217 -16.92 9.96 -15.88
C LEU A 217 -16.45 9.68 -17.31
N LEU A 218 -15.71 10.62 -17.91
CA LEU A 218 -15.42 10.62 -19.34
C LEU A 218 -14.11 9.92 -19.70
N PHE A 219 -13.07 10.08 -18.87
CA PHE A 219 -11.69 9.73 -19.25
C PHE A 219 -11.06 8.63 -18.38
N PHE A 220 -11.58 8.39 -17.18
CA PHE A 220 -11.01 7.40 -16.27
C PHE A 220 -11.57 5.99 -16.53
N HIS A 221 -10.83 5.17 -17.27
CA HIS A 221 -11.20 3.78 -17.59
C HIS A 221 -10.10 2.83 -17.09
N PRO A 222 -10.07 2.53 -15.78
CA PRO A 222 -8.99 1.77 -15.18
C PRO A 222 -9.07 0.27 -15.50
N ASP A 223 -7.92 -0.39 -15.56
CA ASP A 223 -7.80 -1.85 -15.61
C ASP A 223 -7.76 -2.41 -14.18
N GLU A 224 -8.82 -3.11 -13.77
CA GLU A 224 -8.94 -3.69 -12.43
C GLU A 224 -7.78 -4.64 -12.08
N GLU A 225 -7.34 -5.48 -13.02
CA GLU A 225 -6.29 -6.47 -12.76
C GLU A 225 -4.94 -5.80 -12.54
N GLN A 226 -4.67 -4.70 -13.25
CA GLN A 226 -3.49 -3.88 -13.01
C GLN A 226 -3.49 -3.31 -11.58
N PHE A 227 -4.63 -2.83 -11.09
CA PHE A 227 -4.74 -2.29 -9.73
C PHE A 227 -4.66 -3.39 -8.66
N LYS A 228 -5.27 -4.56 -8.88
CA LYS A 228 -5.11 -5.72 -7.99
C LYS A 228 -3.66 -6.13 -7.85
N LYS A 229 -2.93 -6.19 -8.97
CA LYS A 229 -1.50 -6.48 -8.98
C LYS A 229 -0.71 -5.41 -8.22
N LEU A 230 -0.96 -4.13 -8.51
CA LEU A 230 -0.30 -3.02 -7.83
C LEU A 230 -0.51 -3.05 -6.30
N ILE A 231 -1.73 -3.36 -5.84
CA ILE A 231 -2.06 -3.49 -4.42
C ILE A 231 -1.35 -4.71 -3.81
N THR A 232 -1.37 -5.85 -4.49
CA THR A 232 -0.74 -7.08 -4.00
C THR A 232 0.77 -6.91 -3.88
N ASP A 233 1.42 -6.41 -4.94
CA ASP A 233 2.84 -6.11 -4.96
C ASP A 233 3.18 -5.05 -3.90
N GLY A 234 2.38 -3.99 -3.80
CA GLY A 234 2.60 -2.92 -2.83
C GLY A 234 2.62 -3.41 -1.39
N PHE A 235 1.71 -4.32 -1.01
CA PHE A 235 1.74 -4.92 0.33
C PHE A 235 3.00 -5.75 0.59
N TYR A 236 3.50 -6.43 -0.45
CA TYR A 236 4.78 -7.11 -0.36
C TYR A 236 5.93 -6.11 -0.13
N PHE A 237 6.00 -5.01 -0.90
CA PHE A 237 7.02 -3.96 -0.68
C PHE A 237 6.94 -3.35 0.72
N ASP A 238 5.74 -3.08 1.23
CA ASP A 238 5.54 -2.54 2.58
C ASP A 238 6.03 -3.50 3.64
N LYS A 239 5.76 -4.81 3.49
CA LYS A 239 6.25 -5.85 4.41
C LYS A 239 7.78 -5.84 4.48
N ILE A 240 8.47 -5.83 3.34
CA ILE A 240 9.94 -5.84 3.33
C ILE A 240 10.51 -4.55 3.91
N GLN A 241 9.93 -3.40 3.60
CA GLN A 241 10.34 -2.13 4.19
C GLN A 241 10.16 -2.11 5.71
N GLN A 242 9.06 -2.67 6.22
CA GLN A 242 8.85 -2.77 7.67
C GLN A 242 9.92 -3.63 8.34
N VAL A 243 10.26 -4.80 7.78
CA VAL A 243 11.35 -5.64 8.32
C VAL A 243 12.70 -4.91 8.32
N ARG A 244 13.00 -4.14 7.27
CA ARG A 244 14.22 -3.33 7.19
C ARG A 244 14.24 -2.25 8.27
N LEU A 245 13.12 -1.56 8.46
CA LEU A 245 12.97 -0.53 9.50
C LEU A 245 13.11 -1.12 10.90
N ASP A 246 12.48 -2.27 11.17
CA ASP A 246 12.57 -2.95 12.46
C ASP A 246 14.01 -3.41 12.75
N THR A 247 14.70 -3.95 11.74
CA THR A 247 16.13 -4.29 11.83
C THR A 247 16.98 -3.06 12.11
N ASP A 248 16.77 -1.95 11.39
CA ASP A 248 17.53 -0.72 11.60
C ASP A 248 17.26 -0.13 13.01
N ASN A 249 16.04 -0.25 13.52
CA ASN A 249 15.70 0.15 14.89
C ASN A 249 16.42 -0.72 15.95
N GLU A 250 16.51 -2.04 15.73
CA GLU A 250 17.29 -2.94 16.59
C GLU A 250 18.77 -2.52 16.62
N PHE A 251 19.35 -2.21 15.46
CA PHE A 251 20.75 -1.81 15.34
C PHE A 251 21.03 -0.44 15.97
N ALA A 252 20.04 0.46 15.99
CA ALA A 252 20.12 1.77 16.61
C ALA A 252 19.88 1.76 18.14
N ASP A 253 19.35 0.67 18.71
CA ASP A 253 19.12 0.54 20.15
C ASP A 253 20.40 0.07 20.86
N ILE A 254 21.01 0.94 21.68
CA ILE A 254 22.24 0.66 22.45
C ILE A 254 22.19 -0.64 23.26
N ARG A 255 21.01 -1.08 23.72
CA ARG A 255 20.86 -2.28 24.55
C ARG A 255 20.63 -3.56 23.75
N GLN A 256 20.07 -3.44 22.54
CA GLN A 256 19.72 -4.59 21.71
C GLN A 256 20.70 -4.79 20.55
N SER A 257 21.43 -3.74 20.17
CA SER A 257 22.22 -3.71 18.95
C SER A 257 23.27 -4.81 18.88
N PRO A 258 23.40 -5.47 17.72
CA PRO A 258 24.52 -6.37 17.43
C PRO A 258 25.83 -5.62 17.17
N LEU A 259 25.82 -4.29 17.01
CA LEU A 259 27.04 -3.47 16.91
C LEU A 259 27.72 -3.35 18.27
N ASP A 260 29.03 -3.08 18.28
CA ASP A 260 29.69 -2.68 19.53
C ASP A 260 29.10 -1.33 19.97
N SER A 261 28.93 -1.12 21.29
CA SER A 261 28.24 0.05 21.84
C SER A 261 28.84 1.39 21.39
N VAL A 262 30.13 1.39 21.06
CA VAL A 262 30.87 2.54 20.53
C VAL A 262 30.47 2.90 19.09
N ASN A 263 29.96 1.94 18.31
CA ASN A 263 29.57 2.12 16.92
C ASN A 263 28.08 2.46 16.75
N VAL A 264 27.24 2.20 17.77
CA VAL A 264 25.79 2.49 17.72
C VAL A 264 25.50 3.98 17.44
N PRO A 265 26.18 4.97 18.06
CA PRO A 265 25.94 6.39 17.78
C PRO A 265 26.23 6.82 16.33
N GLU A 266 27.03 6.05 15.59
CA GLU A 266 27.38 6.32 14.19
C GLU A 266 26.50 5.56 13.19
N PHE A 267 25.63 4.68 13.68
CA PHE A 267 24.76 3.87 12.83
C PHE A 267 23.68 4.73 12.15
N SER A 268 23.55 4.57 10.83
CA SER A 268 22.62 5.35 10.00
C SER A 268 21.69 4.47 9.14
N GLY A 269 21.57 3.20 9.49
CA GLY A 269 20.79 2.20 8.74
C GLY A 269 21.68 1.25 7.94
N LEU A 270 21.20 0.02 7.76
CA LEU A 270 21.85 -0.96 6.92
C LEU A 270 21.67 -0.61 5.43
N LYS A 271 22.63 -1.03 4.61
CA LYS A 271 22.54 -0.91 3.16
C LYS A 271 21.89 -2.17 2.58
N TYR A 272 20.98 -2.00 1.64
CA TYR A 272 20.24 -3.10 1.01
C TYR A 272 20.25 -2.95 -0.50
N TYR A 273 20.11 -4.08 -1.20
CA TYR A 273 19.64 -4.04 -2.58
C TYR A 273 18.21 -3.46 -2.68
N PRO A 274 17.86 -2.83 -3.81
CA PRO A 274 16.46 -2.54 -4.14
C PRO A 274 15.61 -3.81 -4.01
N ILE A 275 14.38 -3.66 -3.54
CA ILE A 275 13.46 -4.81 -3.43
C ILE A 275 13.14 -5.29 -4.84
N ASP A 276 13.39 -6.56 -5.11
CA ASP A 276 13.14 -7.20 -6.40
C ASP A 276 12.26 -8.44 -6.18
N PRO A 277 10.97 -8.38 -6.57
CA PRO A 277 10.04 -9.51 -6.46
C PRO A 277 10.47 -10.78 -7.21
N SER A 278 11.41 -10.71 -8.15
CA SER A 278 11.93 -11.92 -8.83
C SER A 278 12.73 -12.85 -7.90
N TYR A 279 13.12 -12.35 -6.72
CA TYR A 279 13.78 -13.11 -5.67
C TYR A 279 12.81 -13.62 -4.57
N LEU A 280 11.50 -13.40 -4.73
CA LEU A 280 10.45 -14.07 -3.97
C LEU A 280 10.06 -15.36 -4.69
N VAL A 281 10.65 -16.49 -4.27
CA VAL A 281 10.58 -17.75 -5.01
C VAL A 281 9.73 -18.78 -4.26
N LYS A 282 8.71 -19.31 -4.93
CA LYS A 282 8.00 -20.50 -4.46
C LYS A 282 8.87 -21.73 -4.72
N ALA A 283 9.07 -22.53 -3.68
CA ALA A 283 9.92 -23.70 -3.68
C ALA A 283 9.16 -24.95 -3.25
N ALA A 284 9.66 -26.11 -3.70
CA ALA A 284 9.27 -27.40 -3.15
C ALA A 284 10.09 -27.69 -1.91
N PHE A 285 9.44 -28.19 -0.86
CA PHE A 285 10.06 -28.54 0.40
C PHE A 285 9.95 -30.04 0.64
N THR A 286 11.08 -30.68 0.93
CA THR A 286 11.12 -32.10 1.28
C THR A 286 11.74 -32.23 2.66
N VAL A 287 10.99 -32.78 3.61
CA VAL A 287 11.54 -33.11 4.93
C VAL A 287 12.60 -34.19 4.73
N ASP A 288 13.82 -33.90 5.17
CA ASP A 288 14.93 -34.83 5.17
C ASP A 288 15.64 -34.71 6.50
N THR A 289 15.37 -35.71 7.33
CA THR A 289 15.91 -35.78 8.68
C THR A 289 16.63 -37.09 8.95
N THR A 290 17.00 -37.76 7.87
CA THR A 290 17.69 -39.04 7.89
C THR A 290 19.14 -38.90 8.36
N SER A 291 19.73 -37.71 8.13
CA SER A 291 21.08 -37.38 8.60
C SER A 291 21.10 -37.21 10.13
N PRO A 292 22.11 -37.76 10.83
CA PRO A 292 22.24 -37.56 12.26
C PRO A 292 22.48 -36.07 12.58
N PRO A 293 22.08 -35.60 13.78
CA PRO A 293 22.48 -34.29 14.27
C PRO A 293 24.01 -34.12 14.24
N PHE A 294 24.46 -32.89 14.01
CA PHE A 294 25.87 -32.55 13.89
C PHE A 294 26.19 -31.25 14.60
N GLU A 295 27.47 -31.09 14.95
CA GLU A 295 28.01 -29.85 15.48
C GLU A 295 28.22 -28.83 14.35
N MET A 296 27.40 -27.79 14.31
CA MET A 296 27.55 -26.73 13.33
C MET A 296 28.81 -25.92 13.64
N GLN A 297 29.75 -25.87 12.69
CA GLN A 297 30.93 -25.02 12.83
C GLN A 297 30.52 -23.55 12.91
N THR A 298 31.22 -22.78 13.73
CA THR A 298 30.99 -21.33 13.84
C THR A 298 32.28 -20.56 13.61
N SER A 299 32.18 -19.24 13.44
CA SER A 299 33.32 -18.33 13.33
C SER A 299 34.26 -18.34 14.55
N LYS A 300 33.87 -18.95 15.67
CA LYS A 300 34.67 -19.07 16.90
C LYS A 300 34.73 -20.52 17.40
N THR A 301 34.77 -20.75 18.71
CA THR A 301 34.89 -22.09 19.34
C THR A 301 33.55 -22.77 19.61
N ARG A 302 32.43 -22.03 19.69
CA ARG A 302 31.09 -22.59 19.97
C ARG A 302 30.70 -23.60 18.87
N ARG A 303 30.11 -24.73 19.27
CA ARG A 303 29.63 -25.79 18.37
C ARG A 303 28.19 -26.18 18.74
N PRO A 304 27.18 -25.37 18.36
CA PRO A 304 25.79 -25.72 18.64
C PRO A 304 25.36 -26.94 17.83
N MET A 305 24.51 -27.78 18.43
CA MET A 305 23.95 -28.95 17.78
C MET A 305 22.82 -28.55 16.82
N TYR A 306 22.96 -28.95 15.56
CA TYR A 306 21.96 -28.77 14.51
C TYR A 306 21.55 -30.10 13.90
N ARG A 307 20.38 -30.12 13.26
CA ARG A 307 19.90 -31.20 12.41
C ARG A 307 19.54 -30.63 11.05
N LYS A 308 19.89 -31.34 9.97
CA LYS A 308 19.27 -31.10 8.66
C LYS A 308 17.80 -31.46 8.76
N TYR A 309 16.92 -30.49 8.50
CA TYR A 309 15.48 -30.65 8.61
C TYR A 309 14.84 -30.98 7.28
N GLY A 310 15.34 -30.38 6.19
CA GLY A 310 14.82 -30.62 4.87
C GLY A 310 15.60 -29.93 3.77
N LEU A 311 15.15 -30.16 2.55
CA LEU A 311 15.69 -29.61 1.32
C LEU A 311 14.66 -28.69 0.68
N ILE A 312 15.11 -27.53 0.25
CA ILE A 312 14.32 -26.53 -0.45
C ILE A 312 14.79 -26.51 -1.91
N LYS A 313 13.96 -27.01 -2.82
CA LYS A 313 14.25 -27.05 -4.25
C LYS A 313 13.47 -25.94 -4.96
N PHE A 314 14.17 -25.08 -5.68
CA PHE A 314 13.57 -23.93 -6.35
C PHE A 314 14.25 -23.63 -7.68
N THR A 315 13.59 -22.82 -8.50
CA THR A 315 14.14 -22.33 -9.77
C THR A 315 14.29 -20.82 -9.68
N LEU A 316 15.48 -20.32 -10.03
CA LEU A 316 15.76 -18.90 -10.12
C LEU A 316 16.42 -18.63 -11.47
N ARG A 317 15.81 -17.74 -12.28
CA ARG A 317 16.30 -17.37 -13.63
C ARG A 317 16.64 -18.63 -14.47
N ASP A 318 15.66 -19.52 -14.59
CA ASP A 318 15.72 -20.81 -15.32
C ASP A 318 16.71 -21.86 -14.81
N THR A 319 17.41 -21.60 -13.71
CA THR A 319 18.35 -22.56 -13.11
C THR A 319 17.75 -23.16 -11.84
N SER A 320 17.82 -24.48 -11.70
CA SER A 320 17.36 -25.19 -10.51
C SER A 320 18.45 -25.23 -9.44
N PHE A 321 18.08 -24.91 -8.20
CA PHE A 321 18.94 -24.92 -7.03
C PHE A 321 18.31 -25.73 -5.90
N VAL A 322 19.16 -26.15 -4.96
CA VAL A 322 18.76 -26.81 -3.72
C VAL A 322 19.48 -26.14 -2.56
N LEU A 323 18.75 -25.83 -1.49
CA LEU A 323 19.31 -25.41 -0.21
C LEU A 323 18.87 -26.38 0.88
N ALA A 324 19.77 -26.75 1.78
CA ALA A 324 19.42 -27.45 3.00
C ALA A 324 18.95 -26.44 4.06
N ALA A 325 17.86 -26.79 4.75
CA ALA A 325 17.33 -26.07 5.89
C ALA A 325 17.69 -26.81 7.18
N TYR A 326 18.12 -26.09 8.21
CA TYR A 326 18.62 -26.66 9.45
C TYR A 326 17.80 -26.21 10.65
N GLN A 327 17.78 -27.05 11.68
CA GLN A 327 17.10 -26.78 12.94
C GLN A 327 18.11 -26.81 14.09
N ASN A 328 18.13 -25.74 14.91
CA ASN A 328 19.02 -25.62 16.06
C ASN A 328 18.44 -26.40 17.26
N LEU A 329 19.01 -27.57 17.54
CA LEU A 329 18.52 -28.46 18.59
C LEU A 329 18.82 -27.92 19.99
N ASP A 330 19.90 -27.18 20.17
CA ASP A 330 20.21 -26.57 21.47
C ASP A 330 19.26 -25.43 21.80
N TYR A 331 18.88 -24.62 20.81
CA TYR A 331 17.90 -23.56 20.98
C TYR A 331 16.51 -24.10 21.31
N LEU A 332 16.11 -25.20 20.66
CA LEU A 332 14.82 -25.85 20.94
C LEU A 332 14.68 -26.39 22.36
N LYS A 333 15.78 -26.73 23.04
CA LYS A 333 15.72 -27.19 24.45
C LYS A 333 15.12 -26.12 25.37
N THR A 334 15.37 -24.84 25.07
CA THR A 334 14.86 -23.70 25.86
C THR A 334 13.67 -23.01 25.20
N HIS A 335 13.46 -23.20 23.90
CA HIS A 335 12.37 -22.63 23.12
C HIS A 335 11.64 -23.73 22.33
N PRO A 336 10.90 -24.63 23.00
CA PRO A 336 10.25 -25.78 22.35
C PRO A 336 9.21 -25.37 21.29
N ASP A 337 8.66 -24.16 21.40
CA ASP A 337 7.68 -23.61 20.47
C ASP A 337 8.31 -22.88 19.26
N TYR A 338 9.63 -22.89 19.12
CA TYR A 338 10.31 -22.26 17.98
C TYR A 338 10.09 -23.07 16.69
N LYS A 339 9.46 -22.44 15.70
CA LYS A 339 8.98 -23.10 14.45
C LYS A 339 9.62 -22.53 13.19
N GLU A 340 10.87 -22.11 13.27
CA GLU A 340 11.63 -21.64 12.12
C GLU A 340 12.83 -22.55 11.83
N LEU A 341 13.25 -22.54 10.58
CA LEU A 341 14.41 -23.24 10.05
C LEU A 341 15.43 -22.23 9.57
N PHE A 342 16.67 -22.48 9.96
CA PHE A 342 17.83 -21.70 9.59
C PHE A 342 18.36 -22.15 8.23
N VAL A 343 18.49 -21.20 7.28
CA VAL A 343 18.95 -21.45 5.92
C VAL A 343 20.16 -20.55 5.61
N PRO A 344 21.37 -20.94 6.03
CA PRO A 344 22.58 -20.22 5.65
C PRO A 344 22.91 -20.50 4.19
N PHE A 345 23.31 -19.50 3.43
CA PHE A 345 23.70 -19.68 2.04
C PHE A 345 24.85 -18.77 1.63
N LYS A 346 25.53 -19.19 0.58
CA LYS A 346 26.51 -18.40 -0.15
C LYS A 346 26.13 -18.31 -1.62
N ASP A 347 26.53 -17.24 -2.27
CA ASP A 347 26.30 -16.97 -3.68
C ASP A 347 27.43 -16.13 -4.28
N LYS A 348 27.36 -15.82 -5.59
CA LYS A 348 28.41 -15.09 -6.32
C LYS A 348 28.55 -13.61 -5.95
N THR A 349 27.68 -13.07 -5.09
CA THR A 349 27.78 -11.70 -4.55
C THR A 349 28.65 -11.62 -3.29
N ASN A 350 28.84 -12.73 -2.57
CA ASN A 350 29.63 -12.73 -1.33
C ASN A 350 31.09 -12.36 -1.59
N GLY A 351 31.64 -11.46 -0.76
CA GLY A 351 33.00 -10.95 -0.89
C GLY A 351 33.16 -9.90 -2.00
N LYS A 352 32.07 -9.50 -2.67
CA LYS A 352 32.05 -8.43 -3.68
C LYS A 352 31.11 -7.31 -3.25
N THR A 353 29.84 -7.63 -3.07
CA THR A 353 28.78 -6.67 -2.72
C THR A 353 28.03 -7.05 -1.45
N THR A 354 28.15 -8.31 -1.00
CA THR A 354 27.56 -8.84 0.24
C THR A 354 28.64 -9.49 1.11
N TYR A 355 28.32 -9.77 2.38
CA TYR A 355 29.29 -10.28 3.36
C TYR A 355 29.98 -11.58 2.91
N GLY A 356 31.30 -11.68 3.09
CA GLY A 356 32.12 -12.75 2.50
C GLY A 356 31.83 -14.17 3.03
N ALA A 357 31.41 -14.31 4.28
CA ALA A 357 31.17 -15.62 4.89
C ALA A 357 29.80 -16.24 4.56
N GLY A 358 28.94 -15.50 3.84
CA GLY A 358 27.58 -15.90 3.51
C GLY A 358 26.53 -15.04 4.20
N ARG A 359 25.27 -15.36 3.93
CA ARG A 359 24.08 -14.69 4.46
C ARG A 359 23.07 -15.72 4.92
N TYR A 360 22.11 -15.28 5.73
CA TYR A 360 21.13 -16.15 6.35
C TYR A 360 19.73 -15.78 5.91
N LEU A 361 18.86 -16.78 5.98
CA LEU A 361 17.42 -16.66 5.92
C LEU A 361 16.85 -17.55 7.02
N ASP A 362 15.78 -17.07 7.66
CA ASP A 362 14.95 -17.90 8.51
C ASP A 362 13.60 -18.06 7.84
N ILE A 363 13.12 -19.30 7.78
CA ILE A 363 11.83 -19.65 7.18
C ILE A 363 10.98 -20.40 8.19
N PRO A 364 9.66 -20.18 8.26
CA PRO A 364 8.81 -21.01 9.09
C PRO A 364 8.85 -22.46 8.59
N ILE A 365 8.75 -23.43 9.50
CA ILE A 365 8.55 -24.84 9.15
C ILE A 365 7.26 -24.93 8.32
N PRO A 366 7.34 -25.36 7.05
CA PRO A 366 6.18 -25.33 6.18
C PRO A 366 5.17 -26.40 6.60
N ALA A 367 3.88 -26.04 6.59
CA ALA A 367 2.79 -26.97 6.84
C ALA A 367 2.48 -27.89 5.64
N THR A 368 3.14 -27.65 4.49
CA THR A 368 2.93 -28.36 3.23
C THR A 368 4.27 -28.68 2.58
N ASP A 369 4.25 -29.37 1.44
CA ASP A 369 5.42 -29.65 0.59
C ASP A 369 5.89 -28.44 -0.24
N SER A 370 5.42 -27.23 0.10
CA SER A 370 5.85 -25.98 -0.52
C SER A 370 6.18 -24.93 0.52
N VAL A 371 7.19 -24.12 0.21
CA VAL A 371 7.62 -22.97 1.01
C VAL A 371 7.95 -21.80 0.10
N VAL A 372 7.90 -20.58 0.63
CA VAL A 372 8.36 -19.38 -0.07
C VAL A 372 9.71 -18.97 0.51
N ILE A 373 10.72 -18.89 -0.35
CA ILE A 373 12.02 -18.28 -0.03
C ILE A 373 11.97 -16.84 -0.53
N ASP A 374 12.33 -15.89 0.33
CA ASP A 374 12.46 -14.49 -0.06
C ASP A 374 13.88 -13.99 0.22
N PHE A 375 14.71 -13.93 -0.83
CA PHE A 375 16.07 -13.43 -0.66
C PHE A 375 16.13 -11.91 -0.39
N ASN A 376 15.02 -11.16 -0.53
CA ASN A 376 14.98 -9.76 -0.10
C ASN A 376 15.07 -9.60 1.42
N LEU A 377 14.79 -10.69 2.16
CA LEU A 377 14.93 -10.79 3.61
C LEU A 377 16.29 -11.36 4.04
N ALA A 378 17.19 -11.67 3.10
CA ALA A 378 18.49 -12.22 3.44
C ALA A 378 19.31 -11.21 4.25
N TYR A 379 19.81 -11.63 5.40
CA TYR A 379 20.54 -10.79 6.35
C TYR A 379 21.96 -11.31 6.59
N ASN A 380 22.86 -10.44 7.07
CA ASN A 380 24.21 -10.85 7.41
C ASN A 380 24.25 -11.45 8.84
N PRO A 381 25.10 -12.45 9.11
CA PRO A 381 25.38 -12.87 10.48
C PRO A 381 25.85 -11.70 11.35
N TYR A 382 25.57 -11.74 12.65
CA TYR A 382 26.04 -10.69 13.56
C TYR A 382 27.57 -10.52 13.60
N CYS A 383 28.34 -11.58 13.30
CA CYS A 383 29.80 -11.49 13.18
C CYS A 383 30.28 -10.65 11.97
N ALA A 384 29.38 -10.27 11.06
CA ALA A 384 29.67 -9.30 10.01
C ALA A 384 29.79 -7.87 10.54
N TYR A 385 29.29 -7.61 11.75
CA TYR A 385 29.21 -6.27 12.33
C TYR A 385 30.07 -6.10 13.58
N ALA A 386 30.28 -7.16 14.35
CA ALA A 386 31.15 -7.14 15.52
C ALA A 386 31.80 -8.50 15.79
N GLU A 387 33.10 -8.49 16.08
CA GLU A 387 33.88 -9.71 16.31
C GLU A 387 33.41 -10.50 17.52
N ARG A 388 32.69 -9.90 18.48
CA ARG A 388 32.23 -10.59 19.70
C ARG A 388 31.30 -11.77 19.39
N TRP A 389 30.59 -11.75 18.28
CA TRP A 389 29.61 -12.78 17.90
C TRP A 389 30.25 -14.05 17.34
N SER A 390 29.64 -15.19 17.68
CA SER A 390 29.99 -16.52 17.15
C SER A 390 28.85 -17.02 16.28
N CYS A 391 29.05 -16.99 14.96
CA CYS A 391 27.99 -17.25 13.98
C CYS A 391 28.24 -18.54 13.18
N PRO A 392 27.20 -19.33 12.85
CA PRO A 392 27.32 -20.53 12.03
C PRO A 392 28.02 -20.31 10.68
N LEU A 393 28.93 -21.20 10.31
CA LEU A 393 29.52 -21.19 8.98
C LEU A 393 28.55 -21.82 7.98
N THR A 394 28.43 -21.23 6.81
CA THR A 394 27.58 -21.74 5.73
C THR A 394 28.14 -23.08 5.22
N PRO A 395 27.38 -24.18 5.30
CA PRO A 395 27.80 -25.47 4.72
C PRO A 395 28.00 -25.37 3.20
N MET A 396 28.98 -26.10 2.68
CA MET A 396 29.34 -26.05 1.25
C MET A 396 28.18 -26.46 0.32
N GLU A 397 27.28 -27.33 0.78
CA GLU A 397 26.08 -27.73 0.03
C GLU A 397 25.08 -26.59 -0.19
N ASN A 398 25.16 -25.51 0.61
CA ASN A 398 24.33 -24.32 0.46
C ASN A 398 25.06 -23.21 -0.33
N TYR A 399 25.84 -23.59 -1.33
CA TYR A 399 26.44 -22.66 -2.29
C TYR A 399 25.61 -22.57 -3.56
N LEU A 400 25.11 -21.37 -3.85
CA LEU A 400 24.35 -21.05 -5.04
C LEU A 400 25.29 -20.49 -6.10
N GLU A 401 25.45 -21.20 -7.22
CA GLU A 401 26.34 -20.81 -8.33
C GLU A 401 25.76 -19.68 -9.21
N THR A 402 25.05 -18.74 -8.59
CA THR A 402 24.38 -17.59 -9.21
C THR A 402 24.58 -16.33 -8.34
N ARG A 403 24.17 -15.17 -8.85
CA ARG A 403 24.19 -13.91 -8.10
C ARG A 403 22.83 -13.70 -7.45
N ILE A 404 22.80 -13.46 -6.15
CA ILE A 404 21.59 -13.10 -5.42
C ILE A 404 21.66 -11.61 -5.03
N GLU A 405 21.19 -10.75 -5.93
CA GLU A 405 21.21 -9.28 -5.79
C GLU A 405 19.96 -8.77 -5.06
N ALA A 406 19.67 -9.36 -3.90
CA ALA A 406 18.56 -9.02 -3.01
C ALA A 406 19.04 -9.09 -1.56
N GLY A 407 18.36 -8.40 -0.63
CA GLY A 407 18.69 -8.42 0.80
C GLY A 407 19.79 -7.45 1.21
N VAL A 408 20.36 -7.68 2.40
CA VAL A 408 21.39 -6.82 3.01
C VAL A 408 22.71 -6.89 2.22
N LEU A 409 23.35 -5.73 2.04
CA LEU A 409 24.67 -5.55 1.43
C LEU A 409 25.80 -5.73 2.45
N ASN A 410 27.05 -5.67 2.01
CA ASN A 410 28.17 -5.63 2.95
C ASN A 410 28.13 -4.37 3.82
N TYR A 411 28.49 -4.50 5.09
CA TYR A 411 28.53 -3.38 6.04
C TYR A 411 29.85 -2.60 5.98
N HIS A 412 30.96 -3.30 5.71
CA HIS A 412 32.32 -2.76 5.65
C HIS A 412 32.81 -2.46 4.24
#